data_AF-A0A380VG50-F1
#
_entry.id   AF-A0A380VG50-F1
#
_cell.length_a   1.000
_cell.length_b   1.000
_cell.length_c   1.000
_cell.angle_alpha   90.00
_cell.angle_beta   90.00
_cell.angle_gamma   90.00
#
_symmetry.space_group_name_H-M   'P 1'
#
loop_
_entity.id
_entity.type
_entity.pdbx_description
1 polymer ?
#
loop_
_entity_poly.entity_id
_entity_poly.type
_entity_poly.pdbx_seq_one_letter_code
_entity_poly.pdbx_strand_id
1 'polypeptide(L)' 'MSRKGNCLDNGAMESFFGCLKTECYFGRRFDTLAELKQTIHEYIHYYNNERIQVKLKGLSPVEYRIQSLS' A
#
# COMPACT_ATOMS: atom_id res chain seq x y z
N MET A 1 -14.27 6.40 -6.63
CA MET A 1 -13.52 6.47 -7.91
C MET A 1 -14.54 6.56 -9.04
N SER A 2 -14.68 7.72 -9.70
CA SER A 2 -15.74 7.99 -10.70
C SER A 2 -15.20 8.35 -12.10
N ARG A 3 -13.91 8.14 -12.34
CA ARG A 3 -13.27 8.40 -13.64
C ARG A 3 -13.11 7.07 -14.39
N LYS A 4 -13.27 7.10 -15.72
CA LYS A 4 -12.99 5.95 -16.59
C LYS A 4 -11.55 5.46 -16.34
N GLY A 5 -11.39 4.20 -15.93
CA GLY A 5 -10.10 3.63 -15.56
C GLY A 5 -9.09 3.69 -16.72
N ASN A 6 -7.84 4.04 -16.40
CA ASN A 6 -6.71 4.00 -17.32
C ASN A 6 -5.75 2.89 -16.85
N CYS A 7 -5.09 2.18 -17.77
CA CYS A 7 -4.17 1.09 -17.45
C CYS A 7 -3.06 1.48 -16.48
N LEU A 8 -2.65 2.77 -16.50
CA LEU A 8 -1.65 3.32 -15.57
C LEU A 8 -2.15 3.36 -14.11
N ASP A 9 -3.44 3.62 -13.89
CA ASP A 9 -4.05 3.62 -12.56
C ASP A 9 -4.23 2.18 -12.05
N ASN A 10 -4.64 1.29 -12.94
CA ASN A 10 -4.79 -0.13 -12.63
C ASN A 10 -3.46 -0.76 -12.20
N GLY A 11 -2.37 -0.50 -12.93
CA GLY A 11 -1.06 -1.07 -12.62
C GLY A 11 -0.52 -0.70 -11.24
N ALA A 12 -0.74 0.54 -10.79
CA ALA A 12 -0.34 0.98 -9.45
C ALA A 12 -1.14 0.24 -8.35
N MET A 13 -2.46 0.14 -8.53
CA MET A 13 -3.33 -0.57 -7.59
C MET A 13 -3.08 -2.08 -7.59
N GLU A 14 -2.85 -2.70 -8.75
CA GLU A 14 -2.47 -4.10 -8.88
C GLU A 14 -1.17 -4.40 -8.14
N SER A 15 -0.15 -3.54 -8.30
CA SER A 15 1.12 -3.68 -7.59
C SER A 15 0.93 -3.58 -6.07
N PHE A 16 0.10 -2.64 -5.60
CA PHE A 16 -0.21 -2.50 -4.18
C PHE A 16 -0.89 -3.76 -3.62
N PHE A 17 -1.94 -4.26 -4.29
CA PHE A 17 -2.66 -5.45 -3.82
C PHE A 17 -1.83 -6.73 -3.94
N GLY A 18 -0.92 -6.83 -4.91
CA GLY A 18 0.07 -7.90 -4.99
C GLY A 18 1.01 -7.91 -3.79
N CYS A 19 1.54 -6.74 -3.42
CA CYS A 19 2.36 -6.56 -2.22
C CYS A 19 1.58 -6.92 -0.95
N LEU A 20 0.38 -6.34 -0.76
CA LEU A 20 -0.47 -6.60 0.41
C LEU A 20 -0.73 -8.11 0.61
N LYS A 21 -1.10 -8.84 -0.44
CA LYS A 21 -1.35 -10.28 -0.33
C LYS A 21 -0.08 -11.07 -0.04
N THR A 22 1.05 -10.67 -0.59
CA THR A 22 2.33 -11.38 -0.34
C THR A 22 2.87 -11.08 1.05
N GLU A 23 2.81 -9.83 1.50
CA GLU A 23 3.42 -9.37 2.75
C GLU A 23 2.51 -9.59 3.97
N CYS A 24 1.18 -9.48 3.84
CA CYS A 24 0.24 -9.67 4.96
C CYS A 24 -0.39 -11.06 5.04
N TYR A 25 -0.68 -11.71 3.91
CA TYR A 25 -1.45 -12.96 3.88
C TYR A 25 -0.59 -14.20 3.69
N PHE A 26 0.55 -14.11 3.00
CA PHE A 26 1.34 -15.29 2.70
C PHE A 26 1.90 -15.90 4.00
N GLY A 27 1.47 -17.13 4.32
CA GLY A 27 1.87 -17.82 5.54
C GLY A 27 1.15 -17.38 6.82
N ARG A 28 0.16 -16.48 6.74
CA ARG A 28 -0.64 -16.02 7.88
C ARG A 28 -2.08 -16.50 7.77
N ARG A 29 -2.63 -17.02 8.87
CA ARG A 29 -4.04 -17.37 9.00
C ARG A 29 -4.67 -16.41 9.98
N PHE A 30 -5.81 -15.82 9.59
CA PHE A 30 -6.57 -14.92 10.45
C PHE A 30 -7.76 -15.67 11.01
N ASP A 31 -7.95 -15.63 12.32
CA ASP A 31 -9.03 -16.35 12.99
C ASP A 31 -10.33 -15.53 13.00
N THR A 32 -10.22 -14.21 12.92
CA THR A 32 -11.36 -13.30 12.91
C THR A 32 -11.27 -12.24 11.82
N LEU A 33 -12.44 -11.78 11.36
CA LEU A 33 -12.53 -10.64 10.44
C LEU A 33 -11.98 -9.35 11.09
N ALA A 34 -12.09 -9.20 12.40
CA ALA A 34 -11.60 -8.03 13.13
C ALA A 34 -10.06 -7.95 13.10
N GLU A 35 -9.39 -9.07 13.37
CA GLU A 35 -7.93 -9.20 13.27
C GLU A 35 -7.44 -8.92 11.85
N LEU A 36 -8.14 -9.45 10.85
CA LEU A 36 -7.82 -9.20 9.46
C LEU A 36 -7.93 -7.70 9.12
N LYS A 37 -9.03 -7.06 9.53
CA LYS A 37 -9.23 -5.62 9.30
C LYS A 37 -8.13 -4.80 9.97
N GLN A 38 -7.81 -5.10 11.22
CA GLN A 38 -6.74 -4.41 11.95
C GLN A 38 -5.39 -4.55 11.21
N THR A 39 -5.03 -5.76 10.81
CA THR A 39 -3.78 -6.03 10.08
C THR A 39 -3.73 -5.26 8.76
N ILE A 40 -4.82 -5.22 8.00
CA ILE A 40 -4.90 -4.44 6.75
C ILE A 40 -4.71 -2.94 7.03
N HIS A 41 -5.36 -2.41 8.06
CA HIS A 41 -5.24 -0.99 8.43
C HIS A 41 -3.80 -0.63 8.83
N GLU A 42 -3.16 -1.46 9.65
CA GLU A 42 -1.76 -1.27 10.05
C GLU A 42 -0.83 -1.34 8.84
N TYR A 43 -1.03 -2.31 7.95
CA TYR A 43 -0.21 -2.41 6.75
C TYR A 43 -0.39 -1.21 5.81
N ILE A 44 -1.61 -0.70 5.64
CA ILE A 44 -1.87 0.52 4.86
C ILE A 44 -1.14 1.71 5.49
N HIS A 45 -1.13 1.83 6.81
CA HIS A 45 -0.40 2.88 7.51
C HIS A 45 1.11 2.77 7.24
N TYR A 46 1.69 1.60 7.49
CA TYR A 46 3.09 1.29 7.22
C TYR A 46 3.46 1.59 5.76
N TYR A 47 2.68 1.08 4.80
CA TYR A 47 2.95 1.25 3.37
C TYR A 47 3.05 2.72 2.97
N ASN A 48 2.15 3.56 3.49
CA ASN A 48 2.05 4.97 3.09
C ASN A 48 3.00 5.90 3.85
N ASN A 49 3.27 5.63 5.13
CA ASN A 49 3.96 6.57 6.00
C ASN A 49 5.39 6.14 6.33
N GLU A 50 5.66 4.84 6.40
CA GLU A 50 6.90 4.31 6.97
C GLU A 50 7.74 3.52 5.95
N ARG A 51 7.10 2.98 4.91
CA ARG A 51 7.78 2.11 3.93
C ARG A 51 8.90 2.85 3.20
N ILE A 52 10.12 2.36 3.40
CA ILE A 52 11.30 2.83 2.68
C ILE A 52 11.22 2.33 1.23
N GLN A 53 11.09 3.25 0.28
CA GLN A 53 11.13 2.91 -1.14
C GLN A 53 12.41 3.44 -1.80
N VAL A 54 13.29 2.53 -2.23
CA VAL A 54 14.55 2.90 -2.91
C VAL A 54 14.29 3.74 -4.16
N LYS A 55 13.22 3.42 -4.92
CA LYS A 55 12.79 4.21 -6.08
C LYS A 55 12.42 5.65 -5.74
N LEU A 56 12.00 5.91 -4.49
CA LEU A 56 11.64 7.23 -3.98
C LEU A 56 12.78 7.84 -3.14
N LYS A 57 14.03 7.42 -3.37
CA LYS A 57 15.20 7.87 -2.59
C LYS A 57 15.09 7.59 -1.08
N GLY A 58 14.38 6.52 -0.71
CA GLY A 58 14.15 6.13 0.68
C GLY A 58 12.97 6.82 1.35
N LEU A 59 12.23 7.68 0.64
CA LEU A 59 11.03 8.33 1.15
C LEU A 59 9.83 7.37 1.16
N SER A 60 8.91 7.60 2.09
CA SER A 60 7.60 6.97 2.04
C SER A 60 6.71 7.63 0.97
N PRO A 61 5.66 6.96 0.49
CA PRO A 61 4.74 7.53 -0.49
C PRO A 61 4.18 8.90 -0.11
N VAL A 62 3.86 9.12 1.17
CA VAL A 62 3.37 10.40 1.68
C VAL A 62 4.47 11.46 1.62
N GLU A 63 5.66 11.15 2.12
CA GLU A 63 6.81 12.07 2.11
C GLU A 63 7.18 12.49 0.68
N TYR A 64 7.21 11.53 -0.24
CA TYR A 64 7.47 11.80 -1.66
C TYR A 64 6.40 12.73 -2.26
N ARG A 65 5.13 12.55 -1.90
CA ARG A 65 4.04 13.41 -2.36
C ARG A 65 4.17 14.84 -1.83
N ILE A 66 4.53 15.00 -0.56
CA ILE A 66 4.75 16.32 0.07
C ILE A 66 5.91 17.03 -0.61
N GLN A 67 7.02 16.34 -0.85
CA GLN A 67 8.18 16.90 -1.56
C GLN A 67 7.85 17.31 -2.99
N SER A 68 7.05 16.54 -3.72
CA SER A 68 6.63 16.87 -5.09
C SER A 68 5.69 18.07 -5.20
N LEU A 69 5.06 18.49 -4.09
CA LEU A 69 4.17 19.65 -4.02
C LEU A 69 4.89 20.91 -3.52
N SER A 70 6.14 20.77 -3.10
CA SER A 70 7.01 21.87 -2.62
C SER A 70 7.78 22.53 -3.75
#